data_AF-A0A1I5QGB8-F1
#
_entry.id   AF-A0A1I5QGB8-F1
#
_cell.length_a   1.000
_cell.length_b   1.000
_cell.length_c   1.000
_cell.angle_alpha   90.00
_cell.angle_beta   90.00
_cell.angle_gamma   90.00
#
_symmetry.space_group_name_H-M   'P 1'
#
loop_
_entity.id
_entity.type
_entity.pdbx_description
1 polymer ?
#
loop_
_entity_poly.entity_id
_entity_poly.type
_entity_poly.pdbx_seq_one_letter_code
_entity_poly.pdbx_strand_id
1 'polypeptide(L)'
;MEGPVLELGLGNGRTFHHLRERLPGRRIVAFDRALAAHASSIPEAENLVLGEIRETASRFIGIEAALVHADIGTGYEDRDAVTATWLPDLAARLLRVGGIAVSGTPLDHPLLQRLPPPPSVPADRYFICRRV
;
A
#
# COMPACT_ATOMS: atom_id res chain seq x y z
N MET A 1 -10.00 -8.49 -11.67
CA MET A 1 -8.99 -9.09 -10.78
C MET A 1 -9.59 -9.18 -9.39
N GLU A 2 -9.45 -10.34 -8.75
CA GLU A 2 -9.96 -10.59 -7.39
C GLU A 2 -8.87 -10.34 -6.35
N GLY A 3 -9.28 -10.26 -5.09
CA GLY A 3 -8.40 -9.98 -3.96
C GLY A 3 -8.71 -8.62 -3.32
N PRO A 4 -8.38 -8.43 -2.03
CA PRO A 4 -8.59 -7.17 -1.33
C PRO A 4 -7.58 -6.10 -1.79
N VAL A 5 -7.81 -4.88 -1.30
CA VAL A 5 -6.86 -3.78 -1.34
C VAL A 5 -6.22 -3.64 0.03
N LEU A 6 -4.91 -3.40 0.08
CA LEU A 6 -4.21 -3.06 1.31
C LEU A 6 -3.73 -1.61 1.22
N GLU A 7 -4.04 -0.80 2.23
CA GLU A 7 -3.57 0.57 2.41
C GLU A 7 -2.52 0.57 3.52
N LEU A 8 -1.25 0.79 3.18
CA LEU A 8 -0.16 0.91 4.15
C LEU A 8 0.09 2.39 4.43
N GLY A 9 -0.22 2.83 5.66
CA GLY A 9 -0.22 4.23 6.05
C GLY A 9 -1.59 4.88 5.81
N LEU A 10 -2.47 4.82 6.80
CA LEU A 10 -3.80 5.44 6.71
C LEU A 10 -3.71 6.96 6.83
N GLY A 11 -2.90 7.47 7.77
CA GLY A 11 -2.76 8.89 8.07
C GLY A 11 -4.11 9.56 8.28
N ASN A 12 -4.36 10.66 7.54
CA ASN A 12 -5.66 11.35 7.56
C ASN A 12 -6.80 10.57 6.85
N GLY A 13 -6.48 9.54 6.07
CA GLY A 13 -7.45 8.67 5.38
C GLY A 13 -7.93 9.19 4.03
N ARG A 14 -7.20 10.13 3.41
CA ARG A 14 -7.58 10.71 2.09
C ARG A 14 -7.52 9.67 0.97
N THR A 15 -6.42 8.92 0.89
CA THR A 15 -6.24 7.91 -0.16
C THR A 15 -7.16 6.72 0.08
N PHE A 16 -7.24 6.21 1.31
CA PHE A 16 -8.27 5.25 1.71
C PHE A 16 -9.70 5.66 1.30
N HIS A 17 -10.12 6.91 1.56
CA HIS A 17 -11.43 7.41 1.15
C HIS A 17 -11.61 7.32 -0.37
N HIS A 18 -10.60 7.77 -1.11
CA HIS A 18 -10.62 7.73 -2.57
C HIS A 18 -10.70 6.30 -3.11
N LEU A 19 -9.96 5.36 -2.51
CA LEU A 19 -10.00 3.95 -2.90
C LEU A 19 -11.40 3.36 -2.68
N ARG A 20 -12.05 3.69 -1.57
CA ARG A 20 -13.43 3.25 -1.28
C ARG A 20 -14.42 3.76 -2.32
N GLU A 21 -14.30 5.00 -2.77
CA GLU A 21 -15.14 5.57 -3.85
C GLU A 21 -14.88 4.90 -5.20
N ARG A 22 -13.62 4.59 -5.52
CA ARG A 22 -13.22 4.03 -6.81
C ARG A 22 -13.43 2.52 -6.93
N LEU A 23 -13.47 1.81 -5.81
CA LEU A 23 -13.55 0.34 -5.75
C LEU A 23 -14.75 -0.10 -4.90
N PRO A 24 -15.98 0.26 -5.28
CA PRO A 24 -17.17 -0.07 -4.51
C PRO A 24 -17.29 -1.59 -4.32
N GLY A 25 -17.59 -2.00 -3.08
CA GLY A 25 -17.77 -3.41 -2.70
C GLY A 25 -16.48 -4.22 -2.55
N ARG A 26 -15.29 -3.62 -2.77
CA ARG A 26 -14.01 -4.31 -2.52
C ARG A 26 -13.56 -4.09 -1.09
N ARG A 27 -13.18 -5.17 -0.39
CA ARG A 27 -12.56 -5.08 0.93
C ARG A 27 -11.25 -4.31 0.86
N ILE A 28 -11.09 -3.32 1.73
CA ILE A 28 -9.87 -2.54 1.90
C ILE A 28 -9.42 -2.70 3.35
N VAL A 29 -8.19 -3.18 3.57
CA VAL A 29 -7.61 -3.29 4.91
C VAL A 29 -6.55 -2.20 5.05
N ALA A 30 -6.71 -1.31 6.03
CA ALA A 30 -5.78 -0.23 6.29
C ALA A 30 -4.87 -0.53 7.48
N PHE A 31 -3.60 -0.18 7.35
CA PHE A 31 -2.56 -0.37 8.34
C PHE A 31 -1.99 0.97 8.76
N ASP A 32 -1.86 1.21 10.05
CA ASP A 32 -1.18 2.39 10.58
C ASP A 32 -0.57 2.10 11.95
N ARG A 33 0.37 2.93 12.40
CA ARG A 33 0.89 2.92 13.77
C ARG A 33 -0.13 3.49 14.76
N ALA A 34 -0.92 4.47 14.32
CA ALA A 34 -1.91 5.15 15.15
C ALA A 34 -3.13 5.60 14.34
N LEU A 35 -4.29 5.65 14.98
CA LEU A 35 -5.49 6.18 14.36
C LEU A 35 -5.50 7.72 14.40
N ALA A 36 -5.29 8.35 13.25
CA ALA A 36 -5.35 9.80 13.06
C ALA A 36 -6.23 10.22 11.87
N ALA A 37 -7.05 9.28 11.38
CA ALA A 37 -7.89 9.50 10.21
C ALA A 37 -9.06 10.44 10.51
N HIS A 38 -9.49 11.18 9.49
CA HIS A 38 -10.77 11.90 9.56
C HIS A 38 -11.91 10.91 9.81
N ALA A 39 -12.92 11.30 10.58
CA ALA A 39 -14.01 10.40 11.01
C ALA A 39 -14.72 9.67 9.84
N SER A 40 -14.85 10.33 8.68
CA SER A 40 -15.46 9.73 7.48
C SER A 40 -14.58 8.68 6.77
N SER A 41 -13.32 8.58 7.16
CA SER A 41 -12.28 7.75 6.54
C SER A 41 -11.73 6.69 7.49
N ILE A 42 -12.35 6.50 8.66
CA ILE A 42 -12.02 5.40 9.57
C ILE A 42 -12.62 4.11 8.97
N PRO A 43 -11.81 3.07 8.71
CA PRO A 43 -12.32 1.77 8.28
C PRO A 43 -13.15 1.10 9.38
N GLU A 44 -13.94 0.09 9.00
CA GLU A 44 -14.55 -0.82 9.96
C GLU A 44 -13.45 -1.55 10.78
N ALA A 45 -13.78 -1.97 12.00
CA ALA A 45 -12.79 -2.46 12.97
C ALA A 45 -12.01 -3.68 12.45
N GLU A 46 -12.66 -4.60 11.73
CA GLU A 46 -12.04 -5.77 11.08
C GLU A 46 -11.11 -5.44 9.91
N ASN A 47 -11.12 -4.18 9.47
CA ASN A 47 -10.39 -3.64 8.32
C ASN A 47 -9.39 -2.56 8.72
N LEU A 48 -9.23 -2.29 10.03
CA LEU A 48 -8.20 -1.41 10.58
C LEU A 48 -7.22 -2.22 11.42
N VAL A 49 -5.95 -2.19 11.04
CA VAL A 49 -4.88 -2.90 11.75
C VAL A 49 -3.87 -1.88 12.28
N LEU A 50 -3.81 -1.76 13.61
CA LEU A 50 -2.89 -0.85 14.28
C LEU A 50 -1.62 -1.58 14.76
N GLY A 51 -0.48 -0.91 14.62
CA GLY A 51 0.84 -1.37 15.06
C GLY A 51 1.94 -1.06 14.04
N GLU A 52 3.16 -1.55 14.27
CA GLU A 52 4.24 -1.37 13.29
C GLU A 52 3.88 -2.05 11.97
N ILE A 53 3.70 -1.24 10.91
CA ILE A 53 3.15 -1.67 9.61
C ILE A 53 3.91 -2.86 9.04
N ARG A 54 5.26 -2.85 9.14
CA ARG A 54 6.10 -3.97 8.69
C ARG A 54 5.68 -5.28 9.35
N GLU A 55 5.43 -5.27 10.66
CA GLU A 55 5.09 -6.45 11.43
C GLU A 55 3.64 -6.86 11.20
N THR A 56 2.72 -5.90 11.27
CA THR A 56 1.28 -6.18 11.19
C THR A 56 0.87 -6.62 9.79
N ALA A 57 1.33 -5.95 8.75
CA ALA A 57 1.04 -6.34 7.36
C ALA A 57 1.72 -7.66 6.98
N SER A 58 2.88 -8.02 7.57
CA SER A 58 3.52 -9.32 7.30
C SER A 58 2.65 -10.52 7.68
N ARG A 59 1.71 -10.35 8.62
CA ARG A 59 0.74 -11.38 9.02
C ARG A 59 -0.31 -11.68 7.95
N PHE A 60 -0.41 -10.83 6.94
CA PHE A 60 -1.36 -10.95 5.81
C PHE A 60 -0.71 -11.54 4.56
N ILE A 61 0.54 -12.00 4.63
CA ILE A 61 1.20 -12.62 3.48
C ILE A 61 0.42 -13.85 3.01
N GLY A 62 0.20 -13.94 1.70
CA GLY A 62 -0.68 -14.96 1.10
C GLY A 62 -2.15 -14.54 1.01
N ILE A 63 -2.52 -13.30 1.36
CA ILE A 63 -3.89 -12.77 1.17
C ILE A 63 -4.28 -12.58 -0.30
N GLU A 64 -3.32 -12.69 -1.22
CA GLU A 64 -3.56 -12.53 -2.66
C GLU A 64 -4.19 -11.17 -3.02
N ALA A 65 -3.67 -10.09 -2.44
CA ALA A 65 -4.17 -8.73 -2.66
C ALA A 65 -4.12 -8.36 -4.15
N ALA A 66 -5.18 -7.70 -4.64
CA ALA A 66 -5.22 -7.16 -5.99
C ALA A 66 -4.42 -5.85 -6.10
N LEU A 67 -4.38 -5.09 -5.01
CA LEU A 67 -3.69 -3.80 -4.90
C LEU A 67 -3.06 -3.67 -3.52
N VAL A 68 -1.80 -3.26 -3.50
CA VAL A 68 -1.12 -2.74 -2.30
C VAL A 68 -0.76 -1.30 -2.59
N HIS A 69 -1.33 -0.38 -1.82
CA HIS A 69 -0.94 1.02 -1.83
C HIS A 69 -0.13 1.33 -0.57
N ALA A 70 0.97 2.06 -0.71
CA ALA A 70 1.88 2.39 0.38
C ALA A 70 2.27 3.87 0.37
N ASP A 71 1.70 4.62 1.31
CA ASP A 71 1.94 6.06 1.52
C ASP A 71 2.58 6.31 2.89
N ILE A 72 3.72 5.65 3.08
CA ILE A 72 4.53 5.70 4.31
C ILE A 72 5.88 6.39 4.09
N GLY A 73 6.10 6.95 2.89
CA GLY A 73 7.27 7.76 2.59
C GLY A 73 7.26 9.01 3.47
N THR A 74 8.38 9.28 4.12
CA THR A 74 8.49 10.37 5.09
C THR A 74 9.18 11.60 4.50
N GLY A 75 9.86 11.46 3.37
CA GLY A 75 10.68 12.51 2.76
C GLY A 75 12.02 12.71 3.46
N TYR A 76 12.32 11.92 4.50
CA TYR A 76 13.60 11.90 5.18
C TYR A 76 14.41 10.68 4.70
N GLU A 77 15.56 10.92 4.08
CA GLU A 77 16.37 9.88 3.44
C GLU A 77 16.65 8.69 4.36
N ASP A 78 17.07 8.92 5.61
CA ASP A 78 17.39 7.84 6.56
C ASP A 78 16.18 6.94 6.87
N ARG A 79 14.99 7.53 6.99
CA ARG A 79 13.76 6.79 7.30
C ARG A 79 13.23 6.04 6.08
N ASP A 80 13.32 6.67 4.92
CA ASP A 80 12.88 6.07 3.65
C ASP A 80 13.85 4.95 3.24
N ALA A 81 15.15 5.07 3.56
CA ALA A 81 16.12 3.99 3.41
C ALA A 81 15.76 2.76 4.25
N VAL A 82 15.32 2.94 5.51
CA VAL A 82 14.83 1.83 6.34
C VAL A 82 13.60 1.19 5.71
N THR A 83 12.65 1.98 5.21
CA THR A 83 11.45 1.48 4.52
C THR A 83 11.80 0.65 3.28
N ALA A 84 12.78 1.11 2.49
CA ALA A 84 13.25 0.43 1.29
C ALA A 84 13.84 -0.97 1.58
N THR A 85 14.32 -1.23 2.81
CA THR A 85 14.86 -2.55 3.17
C THR A 85 13.81 -3.66 3.28
N TRP A 86 12.52 -3.33 3.41
CA TRP A 86 11.47 -4.33 3.67
C TRP A 86 10.20 -4.15 2.86
N LEU A 87 9.84 -2.92 2.46
CA LEU A 87 8.60 -2.65 1.75
C LEU A 87 8.49 -3.39 0.39
N PRO A 88 9.55 -3.46 -0.45
CA PRO A 88 9.45 -4.15 -1.74
C PRO A 88 9.14 -5.65 -1.61
N ASP A 89 9.84 -6.37 -0.71
CA ASP A 89 9.57 -7.79 -0.44
C ASP A 89 8.16 -8.00 0.13
N LEU A 90 7.77 -7.18 1.10
CA LEU A 90 6.45 -7.26 1.70
C LEU A 90 5.34 -7.06 0.64
N ALA A 91 5.44 -6.03 -0.19
CA ALA A 91 4.48 -5.77 -1.26
C ALA A 91 4.39 -6.97 -2.24
N ALA A 92 5.54 -7.54 -2.64
CA ALA A 92 5.57 -8.69 -3.54
C ALA A 92 4.93 -9.96 -2.94
N ARG A 93 4.99 -10.13 -1.61
CA ARG A 93 4.43 -11.29 -0.89
C ARG A 93 2.95 -11.11 -0.51
N LEU A 94 2.47 -9.87 -0.43
CA LEU A 94 1.06 -9.55 -0.22
C LEU A 94 0.24 -9.66 -1.51
N LEU A 95 0.85 -9.30 -2.64
CA LEU A 95 0.18 -9.29 -3.95
C LEU A 95 0.01 -10.68 -4.53
N ARG A 96 -1.14 -10.90 -5.17
CA ARG A 96 -1.31 -11.98 -6.14
C ARG A 96 -0.50 -11.72 -7.42
N VAL A 97 -0.20 -12.75 -8.19
CA VAL A 97 0.34 -12.58 -9.55
C VAL A 97 -0.63 -11.75 -10.40
N GLY A 98 -0.07 -10.75 -11.09
CA GLY A 98 -0.80 -9.73 -11.84
C GLY A 98 -1.27 -8.53 -11.01
N GLY A 99 -1.24 -8.62 -9.68
CA GLY A 99 -1.60 -7.53 -8.76
C GLY A 99 -0.69 -6.32 -8.89
N ILE A 100 -1.16 -5.16 -8.41
CA ILE A 100 -0.46 -3.88 -8.57
C ILE A 100 0.02 -3.36 -7.21
N ALA A 101 1.30 -2.98 -7.13
CA ALA A 101 1.83 -2.18 -6.04
C ALA A 101 1.90 -0.71 -6.47
N VAL A 102 1.53 0.19 -5.58
CA VAL A 102 1.65 1.64 -5.78
C VAL A 102 2.29 2.24 -4.53
N SER A 103 3.39 2.98 -4.67
CA SER A 103 4.08 3.57 -3.52
C SER A 103 4.68 4.94 -3.81
N GLY A 104 4.79 5.77 -2.77
CA GLY A 104 5.59 7.01 -2.81
C GLY A 104 7.11 6.78 -2.80
N THR A 105 7.57 5.57 -2.52
CA THR A 105 8.99 5.18 -2.53
C THR A 105 9.26 4.06 -3.55
N PRO A 106 10.50 3.90 -4.07
CA PRO A 106 10.84 2.81 -4.98
C PRO A 106 10.52 1.42 -4.42
N LEU A 107 10.11 0.50 -5.30
CA LEU A 107 9.77 -0.89 -4.99
C LEU A 107 10.65 -1.86 -5.79
N ASP A 108 11.97 -1.76 -5.61
CA ASP A 108 12.93 -2.59 -6.33
C ASP A 108 12.90 -4.03 -5.81
N HIS A 109 12.34 -4.93 -6.61
CA HIS A 109 12.22 -6.34 -6.27
C HIS A 109 12.15 -7.22 -7.52
N PRO A 110 12.79 -8.40 -7.58
CA PRO A 110 12.79 -9.27 -8.77
C PRO A 110 11.41 -9.70 -9.26
N LEU A 111 10.43 -9.70 -8.35
CA LEU A 111 9.05 -10.08 -8.62
C LEU A 111 8.11 -8.90 -8.89
N LEU A 112 8.62 -7.67 -8.89
CA LEU A 112 7.85 -6.46 -9.15
C LEU A 112 8.35 -5.80 -10.42
N GLN A 113 7.59 -5.95 -11.50
CA GLN A 113 7.88 -5.28 -12.76
C GLN A 113 7.38 -3.84 -12.70
N ARG A 114 8.30 -2.87 -12.80
CA ARG A 114 7.93 -1.45 -12.86
C ARG A 114 7.10 -1.13 -14.10
N LEU A 115 6.04 -0.36 -13.91
CA LEU A 115 5.16 0.16 -14.94
C LEU A 115 5.38 1.68 -15.09
N PRO A 116 5.18 2.23 -16.31
CA PRO A 116 5.16 3.68 -16.47
C PRO A 116 3.96 4.26 -15.71
N PRO A 117 4.13 5.37 -14.98
CA PRO A 117 2.99 6.06 -14.39
C PRO A 117 2.13 6.72 -15.47
N PRO A 118 0.89 7.12 -15.14
CA PRO A 118 0.07 7.92 -16.04
C PRO A 118 0.79 9.19 -16.49
N PRO A 119 0.55 9.70 -17.70
CA PRO A 119 1.23 10.89 -18.22
C PRO A 119 1.11 12.14 -17.34
N SER A 120 0.07 12.21 -16.51
CA SER A 120 -0.17 13.31 -15.57
C SER A 120 0.64 13.21 -14.27
N VAL A 121 1.40 12.14 -14.05
CA VAL A 121 2.15 11.89 -12.82
C VAL A 121 3.65 11.89 -13.14
N PRO A 122 4.47 12.74 -12.46
CA PRO A 122 5.92 12.72 -12.61
C PRO A 122 6.51 11.33 -12.29
N ALA A 123 7.50 10.91 -13.08
CA ALA A 123 8.04 9.54 -13.06
C ALA A 123 8.72 9.12 -11.74
N ASP A 124 9.16 10.11 -10.97
CA ASP A 124 9.86 10.00 -9.69
C ASP A 124 8.95 10.21 -8.48
N ARG A 125 7.68 10.59 -8.69
CA ARG A 125 6.76 10.93 -7.61
C ARG A 125 6.02 9.71 -7.05
N TYR A 126 5.62 8.78 -7.91
CA TYR A 126 4.82 7.62 -7.53
C TYR A 126 5.22 6.41 -8.37
N PHE A 127 5.56 5.33 -7.69
CA PHE A 127 6.11 4.11 -8.25
C PHE A 127 4.99 3.07 -8.39
N ILE A 128 4.76 2.63 -9.62
CA ILE A 128 3.75 1.62 -9.94
C ILE A 128 4.48 0.36 -10.39
N CYS A 129 4.18 -0.78 -9.76
CA CYS A 129 4.73 -2.07 -10.14
C CYS A 129 3.63 -3.11 -10.29
N ARG A 130 3.85 -4.10 -11.17
CA ARG A 130 3.01 -5.29 -11.28
C ARG A 130 3.76 -6.50 -10.72
N ARG A 131 3.06 -7.32 -9.93
CA ARG A 131 3.57 -8.62 -9.49
C ARG A 131 3.62 -9.57 -10.67
N VAL A 132 4.81 -10.05 -11.01
CA VAL A 132 5.07 -11.05 -12.08
C VAL A 132 5.34 -12.43 -11.53
#